data_AF-A0AA35JKL6-F1
#
_entry.id   AF-A0AA35JKL6-F1
#
_cell.length_a   1.000
_cell.length_b   1.000
_cell.length_c   1.000
_cell.angle_alpha   90.00
_cell.angle_beta   90.00
_cell.angle_gamma   90.00
#
_symmetry.space_group_name_H-M   'P 1'
#
loop_
_entity.id
_entity.type
_entity.pdbx_description
1 polymer ?
#
loop_
_entity_poly.entity_id
_entity_poly.type
_entity_poly.pdbx_seq_one_letter_code
_entity_poly.pdbx_strand_id
1 'polypeptide(L)'
;MAEKSMFNEPDVDFHLKLNQQLFHIPYELLSKRIKHTQAIINKETKLLHENISTLNEIFEHKDVEHDTLALAKITEMIRKIDHLEKFLNMQNKSYYEILNRIKKRLEFFHELKDIKAQNTETFDDHNTRNKLIRWYQSYTNILIGDYLTRNNPIKYSPETNEHWNSGVVFLKQIQLDDLIDYDILLEANKISTSLLNGRDLLPLISWIDENKKILTKKSSILEFQARLQEYIELLKVDNYINAIDCFQKFLLPFIQSNFPDLKLASGLLIFIKYFNKQKPDSSSSSTFNAEEIKAQNLPMKKDLVFQHFFHKSLPRDTSNPETNTADYDKSSLINLQNGDFERYLNLLDDERWSVLNSLFLKDFYSMYGISQNDPLLIYLSLGISSLKTRDCLHPSDDEEENKGTEDTITPENGVEHLQIFTLHSLKRKNCPVCSETFKPITQSLPFAHHIQSQLFENPILLPNGNIYDSKKLKKLAKTLRKQKLISLSPGQIMDPVDMKIFCESDSIKMYPT
;
A
#
# COMPACT_ATOMS: atom_id res chain seq x y z
N MET A 1 1.85 12.09 45.00
CA MET A 1 0.61 11.75 44.28
C MET A 1 0.67 12.48 42.95
N ALA A 2 1.03 11.77 41.89
CA ALA A 2 1.20 12.36 40.56
C ALA A 2 -0.18 12.80 40.04
N GLU A 3 -0.34 14.09 39.78
CA GLU A 3 -1.43 14.60 38.96
C GLU A 3 -1.35 13.89 37.60
N LYS A 4 -2.27 12.97 37.37
CA LYS A 4 -2.46 12.34 36.07
C LYS A 4 -2.84 13.44 35.08
N SER A 5 -1.88 13.84 34.26
CA SER A 5 -2.14 14.50 32.98
C SER A 5 -3.32 13.81 32.30
N MET A 6 -4.32 14.60 31.89
CA MET A 6 -5.56 14.13 31.27
C MET A 6 -5.38 13.43 29.91
N PHE A 7 -4.15 13.24 29.46
CA PHE A 7 -3.79 12.36 28.35
C PHE A 7 -2.58 11.51 28.78
N ASN A 8 -2.72 10.18 28.72
CA ASN A 8 -1.57 9.27 28.70
C ASN A 8 -0.85 9.46 27.36
N GLU A 9 -0.20 10.61 27.19
CA GLU A 9 0.49 10.94 25.96
C GLU A 9 1.83 10.19 25.91
N PRO A 10 2.18 9.54 24.78
CA PRO A 10 3.48 8.91 24.63
C PRO A 10 4.61 9.93 24.81
N ASP A 11 5.76 9.51 25.34
CA ASP A 11 6.94 10.37 25.44
C ASP A 11 7.57 10.62 24.05
N VAL A 12 8.57 11.52 23.99
CA VAL A 12 9.28 11.82 22.73
C VAL A 12 10.08 10.61 22.26
N ASP A 13 10.65 9.84 23.19
CA ASP A 13 11.47 8.67 22.89
C ASP A 13 10.66 7.55 22.23
N PHE A 14 9.39 7.39 22.61
CA PHE A 14 8.42 6.51 21.98
C PHE A 14 8.23 6.90 20.51
N HIS A 15 8.02 8.19 20.23
CA HIS A 15 7.88 8.68 18.86
C HIS A 15 9.15 8.49 18.05
N LEU A 16 10.33 8.70 18.63
CA LEU A 16 11.61 8.45 17.97
C LEU A 16 11.81 6.96 17.65
N LYS A 17 11.50 6.07 18.60
CA LYS A 17 11.61 4.62 18.41
C LYS A 17 10.67 4.13 17.32
N LEU A 18 9.46 4.66 17.29
CA LEU A 18 8.46 4.31 16.28
C LEU A 18 8.84 4.80 14.87
N ASN A 19 9.58 5.91 14.79
CA ASN A 19 10.02 6.52 13.54
C ASN A 19 11.51 6.27 13.23
N GLN A 20 12.13 5.25 13.83
CA GLN A 20 13.55 4.95 13.64
C GLN A 20 13.93 4.77 12.15
N GLN A 21 13.03 4.20 11.34
CA GLN A 21 13.22 4.04 9.90
C GLN A 21 13.48 5.37 9.17
N LEU A 22 12.88 6.48 9.63
CA LEU A 22 13.11 7.81 9.04
C LEU A 22 14.56 8.27 9.20
N PHE A 23 15.34 7.71 10.12
CA PHE A 23 16.76 8.05 10.27
C PHE A 23 17.68 6.99 9.66
N HIS A 24 17.21 5.74 9.56
CA HIS A 24 17.98 4.64 8.99
C HIS A 24 18.22 4.81 7.49
N ILE A 25 17.19 5.15 6.71
CA ILE A 25 17.28 5.34 5.25
C ILE A 25 18.36 6.37 4.86
N PRO A 26 18.34 7.63 5.38
CA PRO A 26 19.33 8.63 4.96
C PRO A 26 20.73 8.26 5.45
N TYR A 27 20.86 7.56 6.59
CA TYR A 27 22.14 7.05 7.07
C TYR A 27 22.73 6.01 6.11
N GLU A 28 21.93 5.03 5.67
CA GLU A 28 22.36 4.01 4.71
C GLU A 28 22.72 4.63 3.35
N LEU A 29 21.93 5.59 2.86
CA LEU A 29 22.23 6.33 1.63
C LEU A 29 23.56 7.08 1.73
N LEU A 30 23.78 7.79 2.83
CA LEU A 30 25.02 8.53 3.07
C LEU A 30 26.22 7.57 3.15
N SER A 31 26.10 6.49 3.92
CA SER A 31 27.14 5.46 4.08
C SER A 31 27.51 4.80 2.74
N LYS A 32 26.51 4.41 1.94
CA LYS A 32 26.72 3.80 0.62
C LYS A 32 27.43 4.78 -0.33
N ARG A 33 26.99 6.03 -0.39
CA ARG A 33 27.59 7.06 -1.26
C ARG A 33 29.01 7.42 -0.84
N ILE A 34 29.30 7.54 0.47
CA ILE A 34 30.65 7.81 0.97
C ILE A 34 31.60 6.68 0.57
N LYS A 35 31.20 5.41 0.78
CA LYS A 35 32.02 4.25 0.38
C LYS A 35 32.29 4.22 -1.12
N HIS A 36 31.28 4.52 -1.94
CA HIS A 36 31.41 4.60 -3.40
C HIS A 36 32.38 5.71 -3.83
N THR A 37 32.21 6.91 -3.27
CA THR A 37 33.08 8.05 -3.55
C THR A 37 34.52 7.77 -3.13
N GLN A 38 34.74 7.17 -1.95
CA GLN A 38 36.07 6.76 -1.51
C GLN A 38 36.70 5.72 -2.45
N ALA A 39 35.91 4.77 -2.95
CA ALA A 39 36.40 3.77 -3.91
C ALA A 39 36.84 4.40 -5.24
N ILE A 40 36.08 5.38 -5.74
CA ILE A 40 36.44 6.14 -6.95
C ILE A 40 37.67 6.98 -6.72
N ILE A 41 37.75 7.74 -5.62
CA ILE A 41 38.94 8.53 -5.27
C ILE A 41 40.17 7.63 -5.24
N ASN A 42 40.12 6.50 -4.53
CA ASN A 42 41.24 5.57 -4.44
C ASN A 42 41.64 5.00 -5.81
N LYS A 43 40.67 4.73 -6.70
CA LYS A 43 40.93 4.24 -8.06
C LYS A 43 41.62 5.31 -8.91
N GLU A 44 41.10 6.53 -8.91
CA GLU A 44 41.66 7.64 -9.68
C GLU A 44 43.03 8.07 -9.15
N THR A 45 43.25 8.05 -7.83
CA THR A 45 44.58 8.31 -7.24
C THR A 45 45.62 7.30 -7.70
N LYS A 46 45.27 6.00 -7.78
CA LYS A 46 46.18 4.97 -8.32
C LYS A 46 46.49 5.21 -9.79
N LEU A 47 45.45 5.47 -10.59
CA LEU A 47 45.60 5.73 -12.02
C LEU A 47 46.44 6.99 -12.28
N LEU A 48 46.29 8.03 -11.47
CA LEU A 48 47.10 9.24 -11.54
C LEU A 48 48.58 8.92 -11.26
N HIS A 49 48.86 8.12 -10.24
CA HIS A 49 50.23 7.69 -9.93
C HIS A 49 50.87 6.92 -11.08
N GLU A 50 50.13 5.97 -11.68
CA GLU A 50 50.55 5.23 -12.87
C GLU A 50 50.84 6.17 -14.06
N ASN A 51 49.96 7.13 -14.33
CA ASN A 51 50.16 8.09 -15.43
C ASN A 51 51.37 9.01 -15.18
N ILE A 52 51.65 9.39 -13.93
CA ILE A 52 52.83 10.18 -13.56
C ILE A 52 54.10 9.35 -13.77
N SER A 53 54.10 8.07 -13.38
CA SER A 53 55.23 7.17 -13.65
C SER A 53 55.51 7.05 -15.14
N THR A 54 54.48 6.84 -15.97
CA THR A 54 54.63 6.81 -17.43
C THR A 54 55.11 8.15 -17.99
N LEU A 55 54.64 9.28 -17.44
CA LEU A 55 55.10 10.60 -17.86
C LEU A 55 56.61 10.79 -17.57
N ASN A 56 57.07 10.32 -16.41
CA ASN A 56 58.49 10.37 -16.07
C ASN A 56 59.34 9.53 -17.05
N GLU A 57 58.87 8.35 -17.45
CA GLU A 57 59.54 7.52 -18.48
C GLU A 57 59.61 8.25 -19.83
N ILE A 58 58.53 8.92 -20.25
CA ILE A 58 58.51 9.70 -21.49
C ILE A 58 59.52 10.85 -21.45
N PHE A 59 59.66 11.52 -20.30
CA PHE A 59 60.63 12.62 -20.12
C PHE A 59 62.10 12.17 -20.13
N GLU A 60 62.41 10.88 -19.98
CA GLU A 60 63.79 10.39 -20.13
C GLU A 60 64.27 10.48 -21.59
N HIS A 61 63.34 10.45 -22.54
CA HIS A 61 63.62 10.57 -23.97
C HIS A 61 63.63 12.05 -24.38
N LYS A 62 64.83 12.60 -24.61
CA LYS A 62 65.07 14.02 -24.94
C LYS A 62 64.83 14.35 -26.43
N ASP A 63 63.72 13.88 -26.99
CA ASP A 63 63.35 14.18 -28.37
C ASP A 63 61.99 14.89 -28.48
N VAL A 64 61.77 15.54 -29.62
CA VAL A 64 60.59 16.37 -29.86
C VAL A 64 59.31 15.52 -29.98
N GLU A 65 59.41 14.26 -30.41
CA GLU A 65 58.25 13.37 -30.53
C GLU A 65 57.72 12.97 -29.15
N HIS A 66 58.60 12.62 -28.21
CA HIS A 66 58.25 12.29 -26.83
C HIS A 66 57.74 13.53 -26.07
N ASP A 67 58.25 14.73 -26.36
CA ASP A 67 57.68 15.98 -25.82
C ASP A 67 56.22 16.18 -26.25
N THR A 68 55.88 15.91 -27.53
CA THR A 68 54.48 15.98 -27.98
C THR A 68 53.58 14.94 -27.31
N LEU A 69 54.13 13.74 -27.07
CA LEU A 69 53.43 12.66 -26.38
C LEU A 69 53.23 12.95 -24.88
N ALA A 70 54.21 13.57 -24.23
CA ALA A 70 54.13 14.06 -22.85
C ALA A 70 53.04 15.14 -22.71
N LEU A 71 52.98 16.11 -23.64
CA LEU A 71 51.93 17.13 -23.66
C LEU A 71 50.53 16.53 -23.86
N ALA A 72 50.40 15.54 -24.74
CA ALA A 72 49.14 14.81 -24.93
C ALA A 72 48.73 14.09 -23.64
N LYS A 73 49.68 13.45 -22.94
CA LYS A 73 49.44 12.75 -21.68
C LYS A 73 49.06 13.69 -20.54
N ILE A 74 49.71 14.84 -20.42
CA ILE A 74 49.35 15.91 -19.46
C ILE A 74 47.94 16.40 -19.72
N THR A 75 47.57 16.62 -20.99
CA THR A 75 46.22 17.05 -21.38
C THR A 75 45.17 15.98 -21.01
N GLU A 76 45.49 14.69 -21.19
CA GLU A 76 44.64 13.58 -20.74
C GLU A 76 44.46 13.59 -19.21
N MET A 77 45.54 13.80 -18.45
CA MET A 77 45.49 13.88 -16.98
C MET A 77 44.66 15.08 -16.50
N ILE A 78 44.82 16.26 -17.09
CA ILE A 78 44.00 17.44 -16.77
C ILE A 78 42.51 17.13 -16.95
N ARG A 79 42.12 16.53 -18.09
CA ARG A 79 40.71 16.14 -18.32
C ARG A 79 40.19 15.14 -17.29
N LYS A 80 41.01 14.19 -16.86
CA LYS A 80 40.65 13.23 -15.81
C LYS A 80 40.45 13.90 -14.46
N ILE A 81 41.33 14.83 -14.08
CA ILE A 81 41.20 15.61 -12.85
C ILE A 81 39.96 16.49 -12.89
N ASP A 82 39.68 17.17 -14.01
CA ASP A 82 38.47 17.98 -14.18
C ASP A 82 37.19 17.14 -14.04
N HIS A 83 37.18 15.92 -14.58
CA HIS A 83 36.06 14.99 -14.41
C HIS A 83 35.91 14.54 -12.95
N LEU A 84 37.01 14.24 -12.27
CA LEU A 84 37.00 13.90 -10.85
C LEU A 84 36.49 15.06 -10.00
N GLU A 85 36.92 16.30 -10.27
CA GLU A 85 36.44 17.50 -9.58
C GLU A 85 34.93 17.68 -9.75
N LYS A 86 34.42 17.59 -10.99
CA LYS A 86 32.97 17.66 -11.26
C LYS A 86 32.22 16.55 -10.53
N PHE A 87 32.73 15.33 -10.56
CA PHE A 87 32.15 14.21 -9.83
C PHE A 87 32.09 14.48 -8.31
N LEU A 88 33.19 14.95 -7.71
CA LEU A 88 33.25 15.24 -6.27
C LEU A 88 32.29 16.37 -5.88
N ASN A 89 32.20 17.43 -6.69
CA ASN A 89 31.25 18.52 -6.46
C ASN A 89 29.79 18.03 -6.53
N MET A 90 29.46 17.15 -7.46
CA MET A 90 28.13 16.52 -7.53
C MET A 90 27.84 15.65 -6.30
N GLN A 91 28.80 14.84 -5.84
CA GLN A 91 28.63 14.03 -4.64
C GLN A 91 28.46 14.90 -3.39
N ASN A 92 29.21 16.01 -3.29
CA ASN A 92 29.12 16.93 -2.16
C ASN A 92 27.73 17.57 -2.05
N LYS A 93 27.16 18.00 -3.19
CA LYS A 93 25.77 18.48 -3.22
C LYS A 93 24.78 17.42 -2.72
N SER A 94 24.94 16.18 -3.19
CA SER A 94 24.09 15.07 -2.76
C SER A 94 24.22 14.76 -1.26
N TYR A 95 25.42 14.85 -0.68
CA TYR A 95 25.62 14.70 0.77
C TYR A 95 24.91 15.79 1.55
N TYR A 96 24.99 17.05 1.10
CA TYR A 96 24.32 18.16 1.76
C TYR A 96 22.80 17.98 1.77
N GLU A 97 22.21 17.51 0.68
CA GLU A 97 20.78 17.21 0.59
C GLU A 97 20.36 16.16 1.63
N ILE A 98 21.10 15.05 1.74
CA ILE A 98 20.80 13.99 2.72
C ILE A 98 20.97 14.50 4.16
N LEU A 99 22.05 15.25 4.43
CA LEU A 99 22.30 15.83 5.75
C LEU A 99 21.23 16.85 6.13
N ASN A 100 20.73 17.64 5.18
CA ASN A 100 19.63 18.58 5.40
C ASN A 100 18.34 17.84 5.80
N ARG A 101 18.00 16.72 5.15
CA ARG A 101 16.85 15.88 5.55
C ARG A 101 16.99 15.36 6.98
N ILE A 102 18.17 14.85 7.35
CA ILE A 102 18.45 14.40 8.73
C ILE A 102 18.27 15.57 9.72
N LYS A 103 18.83 16.74 9.39
CA LYS A 103 18.70 17.94 10.22
C LYS A 103 17.23 18.35 10.40
N LYS A 104 16.44 18.38 9.32
CA LYS A 104 15.01 18.70 9.34
C LYS A 104 14.20 17.72 10.20
N ARG A 105 14.52 16.43 10.13
CA ARG A 105 13.90 15.40 10.99
C ARG A 105 14.25 15.61 12.46
N LEU A 106 15.50 15.94 12.78
CA LEU A 106 15.89 16.29 14.15
C LEU A 106 15.14 17.53 14.66
N GLU A 107 15.09 18.61 13.86
CA GLU A 107 14.32 19.82 14.17
C GLU A 107 12.86 19.50 14.48
N PHE A 108 12.23 18.62 13.68
CA PHE A 108 10.83 18.20 13.86
C PHE A 108 10.55 17.48 15.20
N PHE A 109 11.44 16.59 15.65
CA PHE A 109 11.28 15.91 16.94
C PHE A 109 11.76 16.75 18.13
N HIS A 110 12.71 17.67 17.91
CA HIS A 110 13.08 18.67 18.91
C HIS A 110 11.91 19.61 19.20
N GLU A 111 11.14 20.02 18.20
CA GLU A 111 9.92 20.81 18.39
C GLU A 111 8.94 20.11 19.34
N LEU A 112 8.71 18.79 19.17
CA LEU A 112 7.86 18.02 20.08
C LEU A 112 8.40 18.02 21.51
N LYS A 113 9.72 17.88 21.68
CA LYS A 113 10.37 17.91 22.98
C LYS A 113 10.17 19.26 23.66
N ASP A 114 10.33 20.36 22.92
CA ASP A 114 10.19 21.72 23.45
C ASP A 114 8.73 22.02 23.83
N ILE A 115 7.75 21.60 23.01
CA ILE A 115 6.31 21.71 23.32
C ILE A 115 6.00 20.96 24.62
N LYS A 116 6.55 19.76 24.81
CA LYS A 116 6.31 18.93 26.01
C LYS A 116 7.00 19.47 27.25
N ALA A 117 8.19 20.04 27.14
CA ALA A 117 8.86 20.68 28.26
C ALA A 117 8.04 21.87 28.79
N GLN A 118 7.47 22.68 27.89
CA GLN A 118 6.63 23.85 28.23
C GLN A 118 5.30 23.48 28.92
N ASN A 119 4.73 22.30 28.64
CA ASN A 119 3.51 21.80 29.31
C ASN A 119 3.69 21.55 30.82
N THR A 120 4.93 21.31 31.27
CA THR A 120 5.21 20.93 32.66
C THR A 120 5.26 22.12 33.63
N GLU A 121 5.41 23.36 33.12
CA GLU A 121 5.84 24.50 33.96
C GLU A 121 4.82 25.64 34.09
N THR A 122 3.79 25.78 33.24
CA THR A 122 2.87 26.94 33.32
C THR A 122 1.42 26.69 32.88
N PHE A 123 0.49 27.34 33.60
CA PHE A 123 -0.98 27.33 33.47
C PHE A 123 -1.54 28.02 32.19
N ASP A 124 -0.88 27.91 31.03
CA ASP A 124 -1.44 28.36 29.74
C ASP A 124 -1.69 27.17 28.80
N ASP A 125 -2.53 26.26 29.30
CA ASP A 125 -2.89 24.95 28.72
C ASP A 125 -3.40 25.05 27.26
N HIS A 126 -4.07 26.15 26.90
CA HIS A 126 -4.68 26.28 25.58
C HIS A 126 -3.68 26.47 24.44
N ASN A 127 -2.62 27.28 24.62
CA ASN A 127 -1.65 27.55 23.56
C ASN A 127 -0.76 26.33 23.29
N THR A 128 -0.25 25.71 24.35
CA THR A 128 0.61 24.53 24.23
C THR A 128 -0.15 23.33 23.67
N ARG A 129 -1.42 23.13 24.07
CA ARG A 129 -2.32 22.15 23.45
C ARG A 129 -2.52 22.40 21.95
N ASN A 130 -2.70 23.66 21.54
CA ASN A 130 -2.83 24.00 20.12
C ASN A 130 -1.55 23.72 19.32
N LYS A 131 -0.36 24.00 19.88
CA LYS A 131 0.91 23.63 19.25
C LYS A 131 1.05 22.12 19.10
N LEU A 132 0.70 21.36 20.14
CA LEU A 132 0.74 19.91 20.11
C LEU A 132 -0.22 19.32 19.05
N ILE A 133 -1.44 19.84 18.96
CA ILE A 133 -2.40 19.44 17.92
C ILE A 133 -1.82 19.69 16.52
N ARG A 134 -1.20 20.85 16.29
CA ARG A 134 -0.54 21.16 15.01
C ARG A 134 0.59 20.19 14.69
N TRP A 135 1.42 19.84 15.67
CA TRP A 135 2.48 18.86 15.48
C TRP A 135 1.93 17.49 15.07
N TYR A 136 0.88 17.00 15.75
CA TYR A 136 0.23 15.74 15.36
C TYR A 136 -0.48 15.80 14.01
N GLN A 137 -1.01 16.97 13.62
CA GLN A 137 -1.55 17.18 12.27
C GLN A 137 -0.44 17.08 11.22
N SER A 138 0.72 17.72 11.44
CA SER A 138 1.89 17.59 10.58
C SER A 138 2.37 16.14 10.51
N TYR A 139 2.46 15.45 11.64
CA TYR A 139 2.83 14.03 11.68
C TYR A 139 1.82 13.16 10.91
N THR A 140 0.53 13.42 11.05
CA THR A 140 -0.52 12.73 10.28
C THR A 140 -0.36 12.97 8.79
N ASN A 141 -0.02 14.20 8.38
CA ASN A 141 0.24 14.51 6.97
C ASN A 141 1.48 13.78 6.44
N ILE A 142 2.52 13.58 7.26
CA ILE A 142 3.67 12.74 6.89
C ILE A 142 3.21 11.30 6.60
N LEU A 143 2.36 10.73 7.47
CA LEU A 143 1.83 9.37 7.29
C LEU A 143 0.97 9.25 6.02
N ILE A 144 0.15 10.28 5.74
CA ILE A 144 -0.64 10.35 4.50
C ILE A 144 0.27 10.45 3.29
N GLY A 145 1.29 11.32 3.33
CA GLY A 145 2.25 11.49 2.25
C GLY A 145 3.03 10.22 1.95
N ASP A 146 3.49 9.50 2.98
CA ASP A 146 4.14 8.18 2.85
C ASP A 146 3.22 7.17 2.17
N TYR A 147 1.98 7.02 2.66
CA TYR A 147 0.99 6.10 2.11
C TYR A 147 0.68 6.39 0.63
N LEU A 148 0.42 7.66 0.30
CA LEU A 148 0.13 8.08 -1.07
C LEU A 148 1.34 7.90 -1.99
N THR A 149 2.56 8.10 -1.49
CA THR A 149 3.79 7.90 -2.29
C THR A 149 4.00 6.43 -2.61
N ARG A 150 3.70 5.53 -1.67
CA ARG A 150 3.85 4.07 -1.84
C ARG A 150 2.78 3.45 -2.74
N ASN A 151 1.53 3.88 -2.60
CA ASN A 151 0.39 3.15 -3.16
C ASN A 151 -0.23 3.79 -4.41
N ASN A 152 -0.02 5.07 -4.66
CA ASN A 152 -0.56 5.70 -5.88
C ASN A 152 0.43 5.58 -7.04
N PRO A 153 -0.04 5.25 -8.26
CA PRO A 153 0.83 5.11 -9.41
C PRO A 153 1.40 6.46 -9.84
N ILE A 154 2.61 6.44 -10.39
CA ILE A 154 3.24 7.60 -11.01
C ILE A 154 2.50 7.90 -12.33
N LYS A 155 1.99 9.13 -12.45
CA LYS A 155 1.27 9.60 -13.63
C LYS A 155 2.17 10.46 -14.49
N TYR A 156 1.94 10.42 -15.81
CA TYR A 156 2.61 11.29 -16.76
C TYR A 156 1.67 12.43 -17.15
N SER A 157 2.16 13.65 -17.14
CA SER A 157 1.45 14.84 -17.63
C SER A 157 2.00 15.20 -19.02
N PRO A 158 1.20 15.05 -20.10
CA PRO A 158 1.62 15.45 -21.44
C PRO A 158 1.88 16.96 -21.58
N GLU A 159 1.21 17.77 -20.76
CA GLU A 159 1.30 19.23 -20.82
C GLU A 159 2.63 19.76 -20.29
N THR A 160 3.13 19.18 -19.20
CA THR A 160 4.38 19.59 -18.55
C THR A 160 5.56 18.70 -18.92
N ASN A 161 5.32 17.57 -19.61
CA ASN A 161 6.29 16.51 -19.87
C ASN A 161 6.94 15.97 -18.57
N GLU A 162 6.19 15.99 -17.46
CA GLU A 162 6.68 15.59 -16.14
C GLU A 162 5.90 14.40 -15.59
N HIS A 163 6.63 13.56 -14.85
CA HIS A 163 6.05 12.50 -14.04
C HIS A 163 5.75 13.02 -12.64
N TRP A 164 4.56 12.71 -12.12
CA TRP A 164 4.14 13.14 -10.79
C TRP A 164 3.47 12.01 -10.02
N ASN A 165 3.62 12.07 -8.70
CA ASN A 165 2.95 11.20 -7.74
C ASN A 165 2.19 12.08 -6.75
N SER A 166 0.95 11.71 -6.43
CA SER A 166 0.09 12.50 -5.56
C SER A 166 0.65 12.73 -4.16
N GLY A 167 1.34 11.74 -3.58
CA GLY A 167 1.97 11.86 -2.26
C GLY A 167 3.10 12.88 -2.27
N VAL A 168 3.94 12.87 -3.30
CA VAL A 168 5.03 13.85 -3.46
C VAL A 168 4.49 15.26 -3.67
N VAL A 169 3.48 15.41 -4.52
CA VAL A 169 2.82 16.72 -4.74
C VAL A 169 2.24 17.24 -3.43
N PHE A 170 1.52 16.39 -2.69
CA PHE A 170 0.94 16.72 -1.40
C PHE A 170 2.01 17.18 -0.40
N LEU A 171 3.09 16.40 -0.23
CA LEU A 171 4.19 16.71 0.70
C LEU A 171 4.90 18.02 0.37
N LYS A 172 5.13 18.32 -0.91
CA LYS A 172 5.74 19.58 -1.34
C LYS A 172 4.84 20.79 -1.08
N GLN A 173 3.53 20.66 -1.33
CA GLN A 173 2.57 21.73 -1.06
C GLN A 173 2.52 22.12 0.42
N ILE A 174 2.63 21.13 1.31
CA ILE A 174 2.64 21.34 2.76
C ILE A 174 4.05 21.55 3.35
N GLN A 175 5.10 21.54 2.52
CA GLN A 175 6.51 21.71 2.92
C GLN A 175 7.00 20.68 3.95
N LEU A 176 6.58 19.42 3.81
CA LEU A 176 7.02 18.29 4.66
C LEU A 176 7.82 17.24 3.88
N ASP A 177 8.20 17.52 2.63
CA ASP A 177 8.91 16.58 1.76
C ASP A 177 10.33 16.26 2.24
N ASP A 178 10.99 17.18 2.96
CA ASP A 178 12.29 16.91 3.60
C ASP A 178 12.22 15.85 4.73
N LEU A 179 11.02 15.58 5.26
CA LEU A 179 10.84 14.64 6.37
C LEU A 179 10.70 13.19 5.89
N ILE A 180 10.56 12.94 4.59
CA ILE A 180 10.37 11.61 4.00
C ILE A 180 11.35 11.41 2.84
N ASP A 181 11.97 10.22 2.75
CA ASP A 181 12.82 9.85 1.61
C ASP A 181 11.95 9.39 0.43
N TYR A 182 11.13 10.30 -0.09
CA TYR A 182 10.13 10.01 -1.11
C TYR A 182 10.74 9.49 -2.41
N ASP A 183 11.99 9.83 -2.71
CA ASP A 183 12.73 9.34 -3.88
C ASP A 183 12.93 7.82 -3.83
N ILE A 184 13.24 7.26 -2.66
CA ILE A 184 13.40 5.81 -2.46
C ILE A 184 12.05 5.11 -2.54
N LEU A 185 11.01 5.72 -1.98
CA LEU A 185 9.64 5.19 -2.08
C LEU A 185 9.11 5.21 -3.52
N LEU A 186 9.44 6.26 -4.29
CA LEU A 186 9.10 6.35 -5.70
C LEU A 186 9.81 5.30 -6.54
N GLU A 187 11.07 4.97 -6.24
CA GLU A 187 11.78 3.89 -6.91
C GLU A 187 11.06 2.54 -6.73
N ALA A 188 10.67 2.23 -5.48
CA ALA A 188 9.88 1.04 -5.17
C ALA A 188 8.52 1.04 -5.88
N ASN A 189 7.80 2.18 -5.82
CA ASN A 189 6.49 2.34 -6.46
C ASN A 189 6.58 2.19 -7.99
N LYS A 190 7.62 2.74 -8.62
CA LYS A 190 7.86 2.64 -10.07
C LYS A 190 8.00 1.18 -10.49
N ILE A 191 8.85 0.42 -9.80
CA ILE A 191 9.07 -1.00 -10.11
C ILE A 191 7.78 -1.80 -9.83
N SER A 192 7.14 -1.57 -8.68
CA SER A 192 5.88 -2.25 -8.31
C SER A 192 4.76 -1.99 -9.32
N THR A 193 4.56 -0.74 -9.74
CA THR A 193 3.56 -0.36 -10.73
C THR A 193 3.87 -0.96 -12.10
N SER A 194 5.15 -1.01 -12.49
CA SER A 194 5.61 -1.66 -13.73
C SER A 194 5.27 -3.14 -13.74
N LEU A 195 5.46 -3.84 -12.61
CA LEU A 195 5.15 -5.26 -12.48
C LEU A 195 3.63 -5.52 -12.52
N LEU A 196 2.85 -4.79 -11.71
CA LEU A 196 1.41 -5.06 -11.56
C LEU A 196 0.58 -4.57 -12.75
N ASN A 197 0.86 -3.36 -13.24
CA ASN A 197 0.04 -2.72 -14.28
C ASN A 197 0.66 -2.88 -15.67
N GLY A 198 1.98 -2.70 -15.77
CA GLY A 198 2.70 -2.75 -17.04
C GLY A 198 3.08 -4.16 -17.49
N ARG A 199 3.09 -5.13 -16.57
CA ARG A 199 3.68 -6.46 -16.76
C ARG A 199 5.09 -6.39 -17.38
N ASP A 200 5.87 -5.40 -16.94
CA ASP A 200 7.23 -5.15 -17.42
C ASP A 200 8.26 -5.46 -16.33
N LEU A 201 9.15 -6.39 -16.65
CA LEU A 201 10.23 -6.90 -15.78
C LEU A 201 11.51 -6.08 -15.90
N LEU A 202 11.69 -5.24 -16.92
CA LEU A 202 12.94 -4.53 -17.16
C LEU A 202 13.39 -3.68 -15.95
N PRO A 203 12.52 -2.88 -15.30
CA PRO A 203 12.92 -2.10 -14.13
C PRO A 203 13.36 -3.00 -12.96
N LEU A 204 12.68 -4.13 -12.77
CA LEU A 204 13.04 -5.09 -11.72
C LEU A 204 14.39 -5.74 -12.00
N ILE A 205 14.64 -6.20 -13.23
CA ILE A 205 15.89 -6.86 -13.62
C ILE A 205 17.07 -5.89 -13.47
N SER A 206 16.91 -4.65 -13.93
CA SER A 206 17.95 -3.61 -13.75
C SER A 206 18.28 -3.40 -12.27
N TRP A 207 17.26 -3.31 -11.42
CA TRP A 207 17.47 -3.14 -9.98
C TRP A 207 18.14 -4.37 -9.33
N ILE A 208 17.79 -5.58 -9.77
CA ILE A 208 18.43 -6.83 -9.30
C ILE A 208 19.91 -6.83 -9.67
N ASP A 209 20.27 -6.47 -10.90
CA ASP A 209 21.65 -6.46 -11.38
C ASP A 209 22.51 -5.44 -10.60
N GLU A 210 21.94 -4.26 -10.29
CA GLU A 210 22.60 -3.23 -9.46
C GLU A 210 22.83 -3.68 -8.01
N ASN A 211 21.93 -4.49 -7.46
CA ASN A 211 21.95 -4.89 -6.04
C ASN A 211 22.33 -6.38 -5.83
N LYS A 212 22.85 -7.05 -6.85
CA LYS A 212 23.15 -8.49 -6.86
C LYS A 212 24.00 -8.95 -5.67
N LYS A 213 25.05 -8.20 -5.30
CA LYS A 213 25.92 -8.53 -4.15
C LYS A 213 25.17 -8.54 -2.81
N ILE A 214 24.17 -7.67 -2.66
CA ILE A 214 23.37 -7.57 -1.44
C ILE A 214 22.35 -8.72 -1.41
N LEU A 215 21.71 -9.00 -2.55
CA LEU A 215 20.72 -10.05 -2.70
C LEU A 215 21.32 -11.45 -2.46
N THR A 216 22.52 -11.71 -2.99
CA THR A 216 23.22 -12.99 -2.75
C THR A 216 23.61 -13.15 -1.28
N LYS A 217 24.07 -12.08 -0.62
CA LYS A 217 24.36 -12.12 0.83
C LYS A 217 23.10 -12.42 1.66
N LYS A 218 21.94 -11.92 1.24
CA LYS A 218 20.63 -12.19 1.87
C LYS A 218 20.02 -13.54 1.45
N SER A 219 20.66 -14.28 0.55
CA SER A 219 20.13 -15.55 -0.01
C SER A 219 18.72 -15.39 -0.60
N SER A 220 18.46 -14.26 -1.29
CA SER A 220 17.17 -14.00 -1.91
C SER A 220 16.97 -14.87 -3.16
N ILE A 221 15.73 -15.36 -3.35
CA ILE A 221 15.29 -16.09 -4.55
C ILE A 221 14.74 -15.15 -5.65
N LEU A 222 14.76 -13.83 -5.43
CA LEU A 222 14.13 -12.85 -6.31
C LEU A 222 14.73 -12.84 -7.72
N GLU A 223 16.06 -12.96 -7.84
CA GLU A 223 16.75 -13.06 -9.15
C GLU A 223 16.21 -14.26 -9.93
N PHE A 224 16.12 -15.42 -9.28
CA PHE A 224 15.58 -16.62 -9.91
C PHE A 224 14.11 -16.44 -10.35
N GLN A 225 13.25 -15.92 -9.46
CA GLN A 225 11.82 -15.76 -9.75
C GLN A 225 11.56 -14.75 -10.87
N ALA A 226 12.32 -13.65 -10.93
CA ALA A 226 12.21 -12.65 -11.99
C ALA A 226 12.64 -13.20 -13.35
N ARG A 227 13.77 -13.91 -13.42
CA ARG A 227 14.25 -14.55 -14.65
C ARG A 227 13.32 -15.68 -15.10
N LEU A 228 12.74 -16.43 -14.16
CA LEU A 228 11.72 -17.42 -14.46
C LEU A 228 10.44 -16.78 -15.03
N GLN A 229 10.04 -15.61 -14.52
CA GLN A 229 8.92 -14.86 -15.11
C GLN A 229 9.26 -14.38 -16.53
N GLU A 230 10.45 -13.84 -16.75
CA GLU A 230 10.94 -13.42 -18.08
C GLU A 230 10.87 -14.59 -19.09
N TYR A 231 11.35 -15.76 -18.68
CA TYR A 231 11.25 -16.99 -19.45
C TYR A 231 9.79 -17.35 -19.80
N ILE A 232 8.89 -17.34 -18.82
CA ILE A 232 7.46 -17.69 -19.02
C ILE A 232 6.79 -16.71 -19.99
N GLU A 233 7.04 -15.40 -19.85
CA GLU A 233 6.46 -14.40 -20.74
C GLU A 233 6.99 -14.51 -22.17
N LEU A 234 8.27 -14.86 -22.36
CA LEU A 234 8.81 -15.16 -23.70
C LEU A 234 8.13 -16.38 -24.34
N LEU A 235 7.82 -17.41 -23.55
CA LEU A 235 7.08 -18.58 -24.05
C LEU A 235 5.62 -18.24 -24.38
N LYS A 236 4.96 -17.36 -23.62
CA LYS A 236 3.58 -16.92 -23.89
C LYS A 236 3.45 -16.21 -25.25
N VAL A 237 4.52 -15.55 -25.71
CA VAL A 237 4.58 -14.82 -26.99
C VAL A 237 5.16 -15.69 -28.13
N ASP A 238 5.30 -17.01 -27.93
CA ASP A 238 5.90 -17.94 -28.90
C ASP A 238 7.34 -17.58 -29.33
N ASN A 239 8.07 -16.79 -28.53
CA ASN A 239 9.47 -16.44 -28.78
C ASN A 239 10.42 -17.47 -28.16
N TYR A 240 10.40 -18.67 -28.74
CA TYR A 240 11.15 -19.83 -28.22
C TYR A 240 12.67 -19.64 -28.22
N ILE A 241 13.22 -18.91 -29.19
CA ILE A 241 14.66 -18.71 -29.32
C ILE A 241 15.18 -17.91 -28.10
N ASN A 242 14.56 -16.76 -27.82
CA ASN A 242 14.95 -15.94 -26.68
C ASN A 242 14.60 -16.62 -25.35
N ALA A 243 13.52 -17.40 -25.28
CA ALA A 243 13.19 -18.17 -24.08
C ALA A 243 14.29 -19.20 -23.76
N ILE A 244 14.78 -19.94 -24.76
CA ILE A 244 15.87 -20.91 -24.57
C ILE A 244 17.17 -20.21 -24.16
N ASP A 245 17.49 -19.07 -24.78
CA ASP A 245 18.67 -18.27 -24.41
C ASP A 245 18.58 -17.77 -22.95
N CYS A 246 17.41 -17.25 -22.55
CA CYS A 246 17.13 -16.83 -21.17
C CYS A 246 17.30 -18.01 -20.19
N PHE A 247 16.74 -19.17 -20.52
CA PHE A 247 16.86 -20.38 -19.71
C PHE A 247 18.32 -20.81 -19.52
N GLN A 248 19.09 -20.85 -20.60
CA GLN A 248 20.49 -21.28 -20.58
C GLN A 248 21.39 -20.30 -19.82
N LYS A 249 21.22 -19.00 -20.05
CA LYS A 249 22.08 -17.96 -19.45
C LYS A 249 21.74 -17.68 -17.99
N PHE A 250 20.45 -17.55 -17.68
CA PHE A 250 20.01 -16.97 -16.40
C PHE A 250 19.39 -17.99 -15.46
N LEU A 251 18.78 -19.08 -15.95
CA LEU A 251 18.15 -20.09 -15.07
C LEU A 251 19.09 -21.25 -14.71
N LEU A 252 19.90 -21.75 -15.66
CA LEU A 252 20.83 -22.86 -15.40
C LEU A 252 21.79 -22.66 -14.22
N PRO A 253 22.31 -21.45 -13.92
CA PRO A 253 23.13 -21.24 -12.73
C PRO A 253 22.45 -21.65 -11.41
N PHE A 254 21.11 -21.68 -11.38
CA PHE A 254 20.30 -22.06 -10.21
C PHE A 254 19.92 -23.55 -10.18
N ILE A 255 20.53 -24.40 -11.03
CA ILE A 255 20.17 -25.83 -11.09
C ILE A 255 20.36 -26.56 -9.76
N GLN A 256 21.36 -26.18 -8.97
CA GLN A 256 21.62 -26.81 -7.67
C GLN A 256 20.63 -26.36 -6.59
N SER A 257 20.13 -25.12 -6.66
CA SER A 257 19.22 -24.54 -5.66
C SER A 257 17.74 -24.78 -5.99
N ASN A 258 17.37 -24.77 -7.28
CA ASN A 258 15.97 -24.73 -7.75
C ASN A 258 15.67 -25.79 -8.82
N PHE A 259 16.28 -26.98 -8.72
CA PHE A 259 16.06 -28.06 -9.68
C PHE A 259 14.59 -28.38 -10.00
N PRO A 260 13.66 -28.47 -9.01
CA PRO A 260 12.25 -28.77 -9.30
C PRO A 260 11.59 -27.73 -10.20
N ASP A 261 11.88 -26.44 -9.95
CA ASP A 261 11.33 -25.33 -10.73
C ASP A 261 11.91 -25.33 -12.16
N LEU A 262 13.20 -25.62 -12.33
CA LEU A 262 13.82 -25.75 -13.66
C LEU A 262 13.28 -26.95 -14.45
N LYS A 263 13.05 -28.08 -13.78
CA LYS A 263 12.40 -29.26 -14.39
C LYS A 263 10.98 -28.92 -14.84
N LEU A 264 10.25 -28.14 -14.05
CA LEU A 264 8.91 -27.70 -14.41
C LEU A 264 8.93 -26.71 -15.58
N ALA A 265 9.81 -25.71 -15.55
CA ALA A 265 9.99 -24.73 -16.61
C ALA A 265 10.39 -25.38 -17.95
N SER A 266 11.34 -26.31 -17.94
CA SER A 266 11.71 -27.08 -19.14
C SER A 266 10.57 -27.95 -19.66
N GLY A 267 9.72 -28.50 -18.78
CA GLY A 267 8.49 -29.19 -19.18
C GLY A 267 7.46 -28.25 -19.81
N LEU A 268 7.33 -27.02 -19.27
CA LEU A 268 6.39 -26.01 -19.77
C LEU A 268 6.70 -25.65 -21.23
N LEU A 269 7.96 -25.60 -21.64
CA LEU A 269 8.36 -25.40 -23.05
C LEU A 269 7.66 -26.35 -24.02
N ILE A 270 7.45 -27.61 -23.60
CA ILE A 270 6.81 -28.64 -24.44
C ILE A 270 5.29 -28.45 -24.45
N PHE A 271 4.70 -28.16 -23.29
CA PHE A 271 3.25 -28.13 -23.11
C PHE A 271 2.60 -26.76 -23.32
N ILE A 272 3.37 -25.67 -23.43
CA ILE A 272 2.82 -24.31 -23.53
C ILE A 272 1.91 -24.12 -24.75
N LYS A 273 2.24 -24.75 -25.88
CA LYS A 273 1.41 -24.72 -27.09
C LYS A 273 0.02 -25.33 -26.87
N TYR A 274 -0.11 -26.29 -25.96
CA TYR A 274 -1.40 -26.87 -25.59
C TYR A 274 -2.23 -25.86 -24.80
N PHE A 275 -1.62 -25.19 -23.81
CA PHE A 275 -2.29 -24.21 -22.95
C PHE A 275 -2.67 -22.93 -23.70
N ASN A 276 -1.82 -22.44 -24.62
CA ASN A 276 -2.13 -21.28 -25.44
C ASN A 276 -3.33 -21.52 -26.36
N LYS A 277 -3.52 -22.75 -26.85
CA LYS A 277 -4.68 -23.13 -27.67
C LYS A 277 -5.97 -23.30 -26.87
N GLN A 278 -5.87 -23.57 -25.58
CA GLN A 278 -7.02 -23.71 -24.69
C GLN A 278 -7.56 -22.39 -24.14
N LYS A 279 -6.92 -21.24 -24.38
CA LYS A 279 -7.55 -19.92 -24.16
C LYS A 279 -8.44 -19.62 -25.37
N PRO A 280 -9.77 -19.80 -25.31
CA PRO A 280 -10.65 -19.18 -26.28
C PRO A 280 -10.63 -17.67 -25.99
N ASP A 281 -10.90 -16.85 -27.00
CA ASP A 281 -11.10 -15.42 -26.83
C ASP A 281 -11.93 -15.12 -25.58
N SER A 282 -11.43 -14.19 -24.76
CA SER A 282 -12.04 -13.71 -23.52
C SER A 282 -13.37 -12.99 -23.80
N SER A 283 -14.40 -13.76 -24.16
CA SER A 283 -15.79 -13.30 -24.32
C SER A 283 -16.84 -14.38 -24.03
N SER A 284 -16.47 -15.54 -23.47
CA SER A 284 -17.46 -16.56 -23.08
C SER A 284 -17.11 -17.29 -21.80
N SER A 285 -16.95 -16.56 -20.69
CA SER A 285 -17.16 -17.13 -19.36
C SER A 285 -18.65 -17.01 -19.02
N SER A 286 -19.49 -17.83 -19.67
CA SER A 286 -20.87 -18.03 -19.21
C SER A 286 -20.83 -19.00 -18.04
N THR A 287 -20.67 -18.47 -16.83
CA THR A 287 -21.14 -19.14 -15.61
C THR A 287 -22.64 -19.34 -15.79
N PHE A 288 -23.05 -20.57 -16.09
CA PHE A 288 -24.45 -20.93 -16.26
C PHE A 288 -25.19 -20.82 -14.92
N ASN A 289 -25.80 -19.67 -14.65
CA ASN A 289 -26.80 -19.55 -13.60
C ASN A 289 -28.09 -20.25 -14.06
N ALA A 290 -28.62 -21.15 -13.23
CA ALA A 290 -29.83 -21.92 -13.52
C ALA A 290 -31.10 -21.05 -13.67
N GLU A 291 -31.02 -19.74 -13.43
CA GLU A 291 -32.13 -18.80 -13.50
C GLU A 291 -32.32 -18.15 -14.89
N GLU A 292 -31.31 -18.15 -15.78
CA GLU A 292 -31.44 -17.54 -17.12
C GLU A 292 -32.16 -18.43 -18.14
N ILE A 293 -32.33 -19.73 -17.87
CA ILE A 293 -32.96 -20.70 -18.79
C ILE A 293 -34.45 -20.40 -19.03
N LYS A 294 -35.10 -19.61 -18.16
CA LYS A 294 -36.51 -19.28 -18.34
C LYS A 294 -36.79 -18.14 -19.33
N ALA A 295 -35.78 -17.38 -19.77
CA ALA A 295 -36.02 -16.12 -20.49
C ALA A 295 -35.52 -16.05 -21.94
N GLN A 296 -34.75 -17.01 -22.45
CA GLN A 296 -34.24 -16.95 -23.83
C GLN A 296 -34.36 -18.29 -24.57
N ASN A 297 -35.24 -18.32 -25.57
CA ASN A 297 -35.34 -19.39 -26.56
C ASN A 297 -34.12 -19.33 -27.51
N LEU A 298 -32.97 -19.84 -27.09
CA LEU A 298 -31.83 -20.08 -27.97
C LEU A 298 -31.59 -21.60 -28.10
N PRO A 299 -31.47 -22.16 -29.31
CA PRO A 299 -31.27 -23.60 -29.48
C PRO A 299 -29.91 -24.02 -28.88
N MET A 300 -29.92 -24.80 -27.80
CA MET A 300 -28.70 -25.39 -27.24
C MET A 300 -27.97 -26.20 -28.32
N LYS A 301 -26.65 -25.98 -28.46
CA LYS A 301 -25.80 -26.78 -29.36
C LYS A 301 -25.91 -28.27 -29.00
N LYS A 302 -26.10 -29.11 -30.02
CA LYS A 302 -26.31 -30.57 -29.91
C LYS A 302 -25.27 -31.27 -29.02
N ASP A 303 -24.03 -30.80 -29.05
CA ASP A 303 -22.92 -31.34 -28.24
C ASP A 303 -23.10 -31.11 -26.75
N LEU A 304 -23.57 -29.91 -26.36
CA LEU A 304 -23.84 -29.57 -24.96
C LEU A 304 -25.01 -30.39 -24.40
N VAL A 305 -26.05 -30.60 -25.22
CA VAL A 305 -27.19 -31.45 -24.87
C VAL A 305 -26.72 -32.90 -24.66
N PHE A 306 -25.90 -33.43 -25.57
CA PHE A 306 -25.39 -34.78 -25.46
C PHE A 306 -24.47 -34.97 -24.25
N GLN A 307 -23.58 -34.02 -23.99
CA GLN A 307 -22.69 -34.03 -22.84
C GLN A 307 -23.47 -33.91 -21.52
N HIS A 308 -24.50 -33.08 -21.47
CA HIS A 308 -25.30 -32.85 -20.26
C HIS A 308 -26.18 -34.06 -19.91
N PHE A 309 -26.91 -34.62 -20.88
CA PHE A 309 -27.88 -35.70 -20.62
C PHE A 309 -27.26 -37.10 -20.63
N PHE A 310 -26.24 -37.32 -21.45
CA PHE A 310 -25.68 -38.66 -21.66
C PHE A 310 -24.26 -38.80 -21.12
N HIS A 311 -23.65 -37.72 -20.61
CA HIS A 311 -22.25 -37.69 -20.20
C HIS A 311 -21.31 -38.25 -21.29
N LYS A 312 -21.68 -38.03 -22.57
CA LYS A 312 -20.95 -38.51 -23.74
C LYS A 312 -20.80 -37.38 -24.76
N SER A 313 -19.62 -37.29 -25.37
CA SER A 313 -19.40 -36.46 -26.54
C SER A 313 -19.88 -37.18 -27.80
N LEU A 314 -20.43 -36.43 -28.75
CA LEU A 314 -20.76 -36.96 -30.07
C LEU A 314 -19.47 -37.31 -30.83
N PRO A 315 -19.41 -38.45 -31.54
CA PRO A 315 -18.30 -38.77 -32.42
C PRO A 315 -18.16 -37.68 -33.51
N ARG A 316 -16.95 -37.17 -33.74
CA ARG A 316 -16.69 -36.25 -34.86
C ARG A 316 -16.81 -37.02 -36.18
N ASP A 317 -17.68 -36.56 -37.07
CA ASP A 317 -17.78 -37.08 -38.44
C ASP A 317 -16.53 -36.71 -39.24
N THR A 318 -15.74 -37.71 -39.64
CA THR A 318 -14.49 -37.56 -40.41
C THR A 318 -14.66 -37.94 -41.90
N SER A 319 -15.89 -38.11 -42.37
CA SER A 319 -16.21 -38.74 -43.67
C SER A 319 -16.07 -37.85 -44.90
N ASN A 320 -15.74 -36.55 -44.78
CA ASN A 320 -15.42 -35.67 -45.91
C ASN A 320 -14.21 -34.75 -45.59
N PRO A 321 -13.03 -34.97 -46.21
CA PRO A 321 -11.84 -34.15 -45.94
C PRO A 321 -11.85 -32.76 -46.60
N GLU A 322 -12.78 -32.47 -47.53
CA GLU A 322 -12.67 -31.30 -48.42
C GLU A 322 -13.47 -30.06 -47.99
N THR A 323 -14.23 -30.11 -46.88
CA THR A 323 -14.92 -28.92 -46.34
C THR A 323 -14.44 -28.47 -44.97
N ASN A 324 -13.42 -29.12 -44.39
CA ASN A 324 -12.89 -28.78 -43.07
C ASN A 324 -11.38 -28.45 -43.15
N THR A 325 -11.04 -27.27 -43.69
CA THR A 325 -9.69 -26.69 -43.59
C THR A 325 -9.54 -25.69 -42.46
N ALA A 326 -10.40 -25.73 -41.43
CA ALA A 326 -10.20 -24.99 -40.19
C ALA A 326 -10.33 -25.95 -39.00
N ASP A 327 -9.39 -25.85 -38.07
CA ASP A 327 -9.32 -26.58 -36.80
C ASP A 327 -8.90 -28.06 -36.85
N TYR A 328 -7.64 -28.25 -37.26
CA TYR A 328 -6.80 -29.35 -36.77
C TYR A 328 -6.57 -29.23 -35.26
N ASP A 329 -7.57 -29.60 -34.47
CA ASP A 329 -7.43 -29.68 -33.02
C ASP A 329 -6.84 -31.04 -32.63
N LYS A 330 -5.49 -31.09 -32.63
CA LYS A 330 -4.66 -32.22 -32.12
C LYS A 330 -4.78 -32.43 -30.60
N SER A 331 -5.82 -31.89 -29.96
CA SER A 331 -6.05 -31.89 -28.51
C SER A 331 -6.47 -33.26 -27.95
N SER A 332 -6.86 -34.21 -28.80
CA SER A 332 -7.45 -35.49 -28.37
C SER A 332 -6.47 -36.62 -28.03
N LEU A 333 -5.15 -36.38 -28.01
CA LEU A 333 -4.15 -37.44 -27.71
C LEU A 333 -3.60 -37.42 -26.28
N ILE A 334 -4.08 -36.56 -25.39
CA ILE A 334 -3.66 -36.56 -23.98
C ILE A 334 -4.92 -36.58 -23.11
N ASN A 335 -5.21 -37.74 -22.54
CA ASN A 335 -6.27 -37.90 -21.55
C ASN A 335 -5.87 -37.08 -20.30
N LEU A 336 -6.56 -35.98 -20.01
CA LEU A 336 -6.31 -35.15 -18.82
C LEU A 336 -6.69 -35.96 -17.57
N GLN A 337 -5.71 -36.61 -16.94
CA GLN A 337 -5.78 -36.78 -15.50
C GLN A 337 -5.56 -35.40 -14.88
N ASN A 338 -6.64 -34.82 -14.36
CA ASN A 338 -6.75 -33.41 -13.96
C ASN A 338 -5.70 -32.90 -12.94
N GLY A 339 -4.89 -33.76 -12.31
CA GLY A 339 -3.85 -33.34 -11.35
C GLY A 339 -2.47 -33.06 -11.95
N ASP A 340 -2.14 -33.60 -13.13
CA ASP A 340 -0.76 -33.51 -13.65
C ASP A 340 -0.43 -32.19 -14.34
N PHE A 341 -1.45 -31.47 -14.82
CA PHE A 341 -1.29 -30.21 -15.55
C PHE A 341 -1.49 -28.96 -14.70
N GLU A 342 -2.05 -29.10 -13.50
CA GLU A 342 -2.31 -28.01 -12.56
C GLU A 342 -1.01 -27.23 -12.22
N ARG A 343 0.11 -27.93 -12.04
CA ARG A 343 1.43 -27.32 -11.83
C ARG A 343 1.88 -26.39 -12.96
N TYR A 344 1.50 -26.65 -14.21
CA TYR A 344 1.81 -25.78 -15.34
C TYR A 344 0.84 -24.60 -15.42
N LEU A 345 -0.44 -24.82 -15.08
CA LEU A 345 -1.43 -23.74 -14.99
C LEU A 345 -1.03 -22.72 -13.91
N ASN A 346 -0.58 -23.19 -12.75
CA ASN A 346 -0.09 -22.33 -11.66
C ASN A 346 1.13 -21.48 -12.06
N LEU A 347 1.99 -21.97 -12.98
CA LEU A 347 3.08 -21.16 -13.53
C LEU A 347 2.61 -20.08 -14.50
N LEU A 348 1.48 -20.31 -15.17
CA LEU A 348 0.90 -19.37 -16.14
C LEU A 348 -0.04 -18.36 -15.50
N ASP A 349 -0.42 -18.57 -14.23
CA ASP A 349 -1.31 -17.70 -13.48
C ASP A 349 -0.75 -16.28 -13.33
N ASP A 350 -1.65 -15.31 -13.43
CA ASP A 350 -1.34 -13.90 -13.27
C ASP A 350 -1.07 -13.54 -11.80
N GLU A 351 -1.56 -14.33 -10.82
CA GLU A 351 -1.23 -14.13 -9.40
C GLU A 351 0.29 -14.14 -9.13
N ARG A 352 1.05 -14.83 -9.99
CA ARG A 352 2.51 -14.87 -9.93
C ARG A 352 3.16 -13.48 -10.01
N TRP A 353 2.56 -12.53 -10.74
CA TRP A 353 3.03 -11.14 -10.78
C TRP A 353 2.88 -10.45 -9.43
N SER A 354 1.77 -10.68 -8.73
CA SER A 354 1.52 -10.18 -7.38
C SER A 354 2.50 -10.77 -6.37
N VAL A 355 2.76 -12.08 -6.46
CA VAL A 355 3.76 -12.76 -5.62
C VAL A 355 5.17 -12.21 -5.89
N LEU A 356 5.55 -12.06 -7.15
CA LEU A 356 6.85 -11.49 -7.53
C LEU A 356 7.02 -10.06 -7.01
N ASN A 357 5.98 -9.24 -7.13
CA ASN A 357 5.99 -7.89 -6.58
C ASN A 357 6.13 -7.89 -5.05
N SER A 358 5.41 -8.76 -4.34
CA SER A 358 5.51 -8.89 -2.89
C SER A 358 6.93 -9.29 -2.44
N LEU A 359 7.58 -10.19 -3.19
CA LEU A 359 8.95 -10.61 -2.93
C LEU A 359 9.95 -9.47 -3.19
N PHE A 360 9.78 -8.74 -4.29
CA PHE A 360 10.55 -7.55 -4.59
C PHE A 360 10.44 -6.51 -3.47
N LEU A 361 9.23 -6.12 -3.08
CA LEU A 361 8.99 -5.13 -2.03
C LEU A 361 9.59 -5.59 -0.68
N LYS A 362 9.51 -6.89 -0.38
CA LYS A 362 10.13 -7.46 0.82
C LYS A 362 11.65 -7.25 0.83
N ASP A 363 12.34 -7.59 -0.24
CA ASP A 363 13.79 -7.45 -0.33
C ASP A 363 14.23 -5.98 -0.40
N PHE A 364 13.51 -5.18 -1.18
CA PHE A 364 13.73 -3.74 -1.30
C PHE A 364 13.58 -3.06 0.06
N TYR A 365 12.44 -3.20 0.73
CA TYR A 365 12.21 -2.57 2.03
C TYR A 365 13.16 -3.07 3.11
N SER A 366 13.51 -4.36 3.10
CA SER A 366 14.52 -4.92 4.00
C SER A 366 15.91 -4.31 3.79
N MET A 367 16.25 -3.83 2.59
CA MET A 367 17.53 -3.18 2.33
C MET A 367 17.64 -1.81 3.02
N TYR A 368 16.53 -1.07 3.09
CA TYR A 368 16.48 0.28 3.65
C TYR A 368 15.92 0.34 5.07
N GLY A 369 15.48 -0.78 5.64
CA GLY A 369 14.84 -0.83 6.95
C GLY A 369 13.43 -0.23 6.96
N ILE A 370 12.77 -0.25 5.80
CA ILE A 370 11.40 0.27 5.62
C ILE A 370 10.40 -0.79 6.13
N SER A 371 9.36 -0.36 6.84
CA SER A 371 8.24 -1.22 7.20
C SER A 371 7.47 -1.68 5.95
N GLN A 372 7.17 -2.98 5.87
CA GLN A 372 6.28 -3.54 4.85
C GLN A 372 4.83 -3.12 5.03
N ASN A 373 4.43 -2.91 6.28
CA ASN A 373 3.09 -2.45 6.61
C ASN A 373 3.06 -0.91 6.55
N ASP A 374 1.98 -0.37 6.03
CA ASP A 374 1.74 1.08 6.00
C ASP A 374 1.40 1.59 7.40
N PRO A 375 2.23 2.47 8.01
CA PRO A 375 2.00 2.95 9.37
C PRO A 375 0.65 3.67 9.53
N LEU A 376 0.22 4.40 8.50
CA LEU A 376 -1.09 5.07 8.48
C LEU A 376 -2.24 4.07 8.72
N LEU A 377 -2.22 2.94 8.01
CA LEU A 377 -3.27 1.92 8.12
C LEU A 377 -3.24 1.23 9.49
N ILE A 378 -2.04 1.03 10.06
CA ILE A 378 -1.90 0.51 11.43
C ILE A 378 -2.56 1.47 12.42
N TYR A 379 -2.19 2.76 12.42
CA TYR A 379 -2.78 3.72 13.35
C TYR A 379 -4.29 3.85 13.17
N LEU A 380 -4.76 3.86 11.93
CA LEU A 380 -6.18 3.93 11.62
C LEU A 380 -6.92 2.70 12.17
N SER A 381 -6.38 1.50 11.95
CA SER A 381 -6.98 0.26 12.45
C SER A 381 -7.06 0.23 13.98
N LEU A 382 -6.02 0.69 14.68
CA LEU A 382 -5.97 0.77 16.13
C LEU A 382 -6.95 1.82 16.67
N GLY A 383 -6.97 3.00 16.05
CA GLY A 383 -7.86 4.10 16.43
C GLY A 383 -9.33 3.76 16.22
N ILE A 384 -9.69 3.19 15.07
CA ILE A 384 -11.05 2.73 14.79
C ILE A 384 -11.46 1.63 15.77
N SER A 385 -10.61 0.62 16.00
CA SER A 385 -10.91 -0.47 16.94
C SER A 385 -11.16 0.04 18.37
N SER A 386 -10.47 1.11 18.76
CA SER A 386 -10.66 1.76 20.07
C SER A 386 -11.97 2.54 20.20
N LEU A 387 -12.58 2.92 19.07
CA LEU A 387 -13.85 3.67 19.01
C LEU A 387 -15.06 2.82 18.62
N LYS A 388 -14.83 1.67 17.96
CA LYS A 388 -15.87 0.80 17.42
C LYS A 388 -16.61 0.10 18.56
N THR A 389 -17.83 0.52 18.85
CA THR A 389 -18.71 -0.12 19.84
C THR A 389 -19.66 -1.11 19.18
N ARG A 390 -20.34 -1.94 19.98
CA ARG A 390 -21.35 -2.88 19.45
C ARG A 390 -22.52 -2.16 18.78
N ASP A 391 -22.79 -0.91 19.15
CA ASP A 391 -23.82 -0.10 18.49
C ASP A 391 -23.49 0.19 17.02
N CYS A 392 -22.20 0.11 16.64
CA CYS A 392 -21.76 0.25 15.26
C CYS A 392 -22.13 -0.96 14.38
N LEU A 393 -22.56 -2.10 14.95
CA LEU A 393 -22.96 -3.29 14.18
C LEU A 393 -24.30 -3.12 13.48
N HIS A 394 -25.20 -2.29 14.01
CA HIS A 394 -26.55 -2.22 13.48
C HIS A 394 -26.50 -1.63 12.07
N PRO A 395 -26.75 -2.44 11.02
CA PRO A 395 -27.05 -1.91 9.72
C PRO A 395 -28.29 -1.04 9.88
N SER A 396 -28.34 0.06 9.16
CA SER A 396 -29.63 0.66 8.91
C SER A 396 -30.51 -0.35 8.19
N ASP A 397 -31.81 -0.28 8.46
CA ASP A 397 -32.88 -0.85 7.63
C ASP A 397 -32.95 -0.19 6.23
N ASP A 398 -31.83 0.33 5.69
CA ASP A 398 -31.76 1.06 4.42
C ASP A 398 -31.66 0.13 3.20
N GLU A 399 -31.58 -1.19 3.39
CA GLU A 399 -31.58 -2.15 2.27
C GLU A 399 -32.98 -2.66 1.89
N GLU A 400 -34.06 -2.33 2.62
CA GLU A 400 -35.43 -2.81 2.27
C GLU A 400 -36.45 -1.75 1.80
N GLU A 401 -36.16 -0.44 1.79
CA GLU A 401 -37.19 0.58 1.41
C GLU A 401 -36.84 1.55 0.26
N ASN A 402 -35.94 1.18 -0.66
CA ASN A 402 -35.82 1.89 -1.94
C ASN A 402 -36.52 1.16 -3.11
N LYS A 403 -37.80 0.81 -2.91
CA LYS A 403 -38.75 0.65 -4.01
C LYS A 403 -39.90 1.64 -3.84
N GLY A 404 -39.66 2.81 -4.43
CA GLY A 404 -40.62 3.75 -4.99
C GLY A 404 -42.00 3.88 -4.35
N THR A 405 -42.21 5.01 -3.69
CA THR A 405 -43.37 5.87 -3.98
C THR A 405 -43.08 7.28 -3.51
N GLU A 406 -43.06 8.23 -4.46
CA GLU A 406 -43.26 9.65 -4.18
C GLU A 406 -44.70 9.82 -3.69
N ASP A 407 -44.95 9.64 -2.40
CA ASP A 407 -46.23 10.00 -1.80
C ASP A 407 -46.04 11.15 -0.80
N THR A 408 -46.76 12.22 -1.09
CA THR A 408 -46.96 13.42 -0.29
C THR A 408 -47.15 13.12 1.19
N ILE A 409 -46.19 13.53 2.02
CA ILE A 409 -46.20 13.34 3.47
C ILE A 409 -47.23 14.28 4.12
N THR A 410 -48.33 13.71 4.61
CA THR A 410 -49.23 14.33 5.59
C THR A 410 -48.69 14.15 7.02
N PRO A 411 -48.92 15.11 7.94
CA PRO A 411 -48.24 15.19 9.24
C PRO A 411 -48.93 14.37 10.34
N GLU A 412 -48.99 13.04 10.22
CA GLU A 412 -49.65 12.20 11.25
C GLU A 412 -48.74 11.19 11.99
N ASN A 413 -47.47 10.99 11.61
CA ASN A 413 -46.59 10.04 12.32
C ASN A 413 -45.46 10.74 13.10
N GLY A 414 -45.78 11.34 14.24
CA GLY A 414 -44.79 11.99 15.13
C GLY A 414 -43.73 11.03 15.73
N VAL A 415 -43.95 9.71 15.68
CA VAL A 415 -43.07 8.68 16.25
C VAL A 415 -41.91 8.32 15.31
N GLU A 416 -42.16 8.23 14.00
CA GLU A 416 -41.13 7.94 12.98
C GLU A 416 -40.11 9.08 12.89
N HIS A 417 -40.57 10.33 12.86
CA HIS A 417 -39.69 11.50 12.81
C HIS A 417 -38.80 11.60 14.06
N LEU A 418 -39.28 11.10 15.20
CA LEU A 418 -38.54 11.08 16.47
C LEU A 418 -37.51 9.94 16.53
N GLN A 419 -37.86 8.75 16.05
CA GLN A 419 -36.94 7.62 15.89
C GLN A 419 -35.82 7.96 14.90
N ILE A 420 -36.16 8.54 13.75
CA ILE A 420 -35.19 9.05 12.77
C ILE A 420 -34.31 10.14 13.40
N PHE A 421 -34.89 11.09 14.14
CA PHE A 421 -34.10 12.15 14.78
C PHE A 421 -33.13 11.60 15.85
N THR A 422 -33.57 10.68 16.69
CA THR A 422 -32.71 10.10 17.75
C THR A 422 -31.64 9.15 17.21
N LEU A 423 -31.99 8.26 16.27
CA LEU A 423 -31.02 7.37 15.60
C LEU A 423 -30.00 8.17 14.77
N HIS A 424 -30.48 9.11 13.96
CA HIS A 424 -29.63 9.86 13.04
C HIS A 424 -28.86 10.98 13.75
N SER A 425 -29.51 11.80 14.59
CA SER A 425 -28.90 12.99 15.18
C SER A 425 -28.19 12.77 16.52
N LEU A 426 -28.56 11.75 17.30
CA LEU A 426 -27.91 11.48 18.60
C LEU A 426 -26.95 10.30 18.58
N LYS A 427 -27.23 9.26 17.77
CA LYS A 427 -26.40 8.04 17.75
C LYS A 427 -25.39 7.99 16.59
N ARG A 428 -25.68 8.55 15.40
CA ARG A 428 -24.85 8.30 14.19
C ARG A 428 -24.18 9.52 13.54
N LYS A 429 -24.77 10.72 13.53
CA LYS A 429 -24.24 11.89 12.78
C LYS A 429 -22.78 12.27 13.07
N ASN A 430 -22.28 11.96 14.27
CA ASN A 430 -20.94 12.35 14.70
C ASN A 430 -20.02 11.15 14.96
N CYS A 431 -20.45 9.92 14.65
CA CYS A 431 -19.62 8.74 14.85
C CYS A 431 -18.66 8.57 13.66
N PRO A 432 -17.33 8.74 13.82
CA PRO A 432 -16.40 8.59 12.72
C PRO A 432 -16.37 7.15 12.18
N VAL A 433 -16.60 6.15 13.04
CA VAL A 433 -16.63 4.71 12.70
C VAL A 433 -17.82 4.38 11.80
N CYS A 434 -19.00 4.96 12.07
CA CYS A 434 -20.23 4.68 11.32
C CYS A 434 -20.39 5.56 10.07
N SER A 435 -19.45 6.47 9.80
CA SER A 435 -19.48 7.29 8.60
C SER A 435 -19.35 6.42 7.35
N GLU A 436 -19.99 6.84 6.26
CA GLU A 436 -20.01 6.11 4.99
C GLU A 436 -18.59 5.81 4.47
N THR A 437 -17.66 6.74 4.66
CA THR A 437 -16.27 6.61 4.22
C THR A 437 -15.48 5.55 5.01
N PHE A 438 -15.70 5.43 6.32
CA PHE A 438 -14.97 4.47 7.16
C PHE A 438 -15.67 3.11 7.27
N LYS A 439 -16.99 3.05 7.08
CA LYS A 439 -17.81 1.82 7.25
C LYS A 439 -17.18 0.59 6.57
N PRO A 440 -16.72 0.62 5.30
CA PRO A 440 -16.14 -0.56 4.64
C PRO A 440 -14.89 -1.10 5.34
N ILE A 441 -14.00 -0.20 5.78
CA ILE A 441 -12.73 -0.55 6.43
C ILE A 441 -12.97 -1.04 7.87
N THR A 442 -14.07 -0.62 8.49
CA THR A 442 -14.37 -0.96 9.89
C THR A 442 -14.92 -2.37 10.07
N GLN A 443 -15.49 -3.00 9.05
CA GLN A 443 -16.24 -4.26 9.17
C GLN A 443 -15.39 -5.39 9.78
N SER A 444 -14.15 -5.55 9.28
CA SER A 444 -13.21 -6.60 9.71
C SER A 444 -12.49 -6.31 11.03
N LEU A 445 -12.61 -5.09 11.58
CA LEU A 445 -11.91 -4.68 12.79
C LEU A 445 -12.61 -5.13 14.08
N PRO A 446 -11.86 -5.41 15.17
CA PRO A 446 -12.44 -5.76 16.47
C PRO A 446 -13.17 -4.58 17.13
N PHE A 447 -14.03 -4.91 18.10
CA PHE A 447 -14.73 -3.91 18.93
C PHE A 447 -13.85 -3.46 20.09
N ALA A 448 -14.08 -2.23 20.54
CA ALA A 448 -13.45 -1.67 21.73
C ALA A 448 -13.74 -2.55 22.95
N HIS A 449 -12.67 -2.91 23.67
CA HIS A 449 -12.77 -3.67 24.92
C HIS A 449 -12.57 -2.74 26.11
N HIS A 450 -13.67 -2.36 26.76
CA HIS A 450 -13.64 -1.53 27.96
C HIS A 450 -13.56 -2.43 29.21
N ILE A 451 -12.38 -2.49 29.83
CA ILE A 451 -12.14 -3.28 31.06
C ILE A 451 -12.65 -2.56 32.30
N GLN A 452 -12.67 -1.22 32.26
CA GLN A 452 -13.09 -0.36 33.36
C GLN A 452 -14.41 0.33 33.02
N SER A 453 -15.36 0.27 33.95
CA SER A 453 -16.59 1.07 33.85
C SER A 453 -16.24 2.54 34.14
N GLN A 454 -16.47 3.42 33.16
CA GLN A 454 -16.36 4.86 33.36
C GLN A 454 -17.75 5.42 33.69
N LEU A 455 -17.93 5.91 34.91
CA LEU A 455 -19.11 6.68 35.29
C LEU A 455 -18.98 8.12 34.81
N PHE A 456 -20.11 8.71 34.41
CA PHE A 456 -20.20 10.14 34.08
C PHE A 456 -19.92 11.01 35.32
N GLU A 457 -19.55 12.27 35.11
CA GLU A 457 -19.36 13.22 36.22
C GLU A 457 -20.63 13.39 37.07
N ASN A 458 -21.81 13.35 36.45
CA ASN A 458 -23.09 13.54 37.12
C ASN A 458 -24.08 12.42 36.75
N PRO A 459 -23.84 11.17 37.19
CA PRO A 459 -24.64 10.04 36.75
C PRO A 459 -26.00 10.03 37.46
N ILE A 460 -27.06 9.89 36.66
CA ILE A 460 -28.44 9.67 37.12
C ILE A 460 -28.96 8.35 36.56
N LEU A 461 -29.62 7.59 37.40
CA LEU A 461 -30.32 6.36 37.06
C LEU A 461 -31.79 6.69 36.80
N LEU A 462 -32.28 6.36 35.61
CA LEU A 462 -33.71 6.44 35.29
C LEU A 462 -34.47 5.21 35.83
N PRO A 463 -35.80 5.29 36.00
CA PRO A 463 -36.60 4.19 36.55
C PRO A 463 -36.52 2.85 35.78
N ASN A 464 -36.12 2.88 34.51
CA ASN A 464 -35.88 1.69 33.69
C ASN A 464 -34.48 1.06 33.89
N GLY A 465 -33.64 1.64 34.76
CA GLY A 465 -32.31 1.12 35.06
C GLY A 465 -31.18 1.68 34.18
N ASN A 466 -31.48 2.55 33.21
CA ASN A 466 -30.46 3.16 32.36
C ASN A 466 -29.77 4.35 33.07
N ILE A 467 -28.45 4.46 32.90
CA ILE A 467 -27.63 5.50 33.53
C ILE A 467 -27.17 6.53 32.50
N TYR A 468 -27.40 7.81 32.78
CA TYR A 468 -27.01 8.93 31.92
C TYR A 468 -26.35 10.05 32.70
N ASP A 469 -25.65 10.94 32.00
CA ASP A 469 -25.23 12.22 32.57
C ASP A 469 -26.43 13.18 32.66
N SER A 470 -26.70 13.69 33.87
CA SER A 470 -27.84 14.57 34.15
C SER A 470 -27.84 15.85 33.30
N LYS A 471 -26.67 16.46 33.09
CA LYS A 471 -26.56 17.71 32.31
C LYS A 471 -26.84 17.44 30.84
N LYS A 472 -26.32 16.33 30.29
CA LYS A 472 -26.56 15.94 28.89
C LYS A 472 -28.03 15.61 28.64
N LEU A 473 -28.67 14.87 29.54
CA LEU A 473 -30.08 14.50 29.41
C LEU A 473 -31.02 15.72 29.47
N LYS A 474 -30.74 16.68 30.34
CA LYS A 474 -31.47 17.97 30.40
C LYS A 474 -31.28 18.80 29.13
N LYS A 475 -30.07 18.83 28.57
CA LYS A 475 -29.78 19.53 27.31
C LYS A 475 -30.54 18.90 26.14
N LEU A 476 -30.64 17.57 26.12
CA LEU A 476 -31.45 16.84 25.14
C LEU A 476 -32.94 17.23 25.26
N ALA A 477 -33.52 17.16 26.46
CA ALA A 477 -34.92 17.54 26.68
C ALA A 477 -35.23 18.98 26.24
N LYS A 478 -34.32 19.93 26.52
CA LYS A 478 -34.44 21.31 26.02
C LYS A 478 -34.42 21.39 24.49
N THR A 479 -33.58 20.60 23.84
CA THR A 479 -33.46 20.55 22.37
C THR A 479 -34.72 19.97 21.73
N LEU A 480 -35.24 18.86 22.28
CA LEU A 480 -36.48 18.22 21.82
C LEU A 480 -37.69 19.15 21.96
N ARG A 481 -37.80 19.89 23.08
CA ARG A 481 -38.85 20.92 23.25
C ARG A 481 -38.71 22.05 22.23
N LYS A 482 -37.49 22.55 22.01
CA LYS A 482 -37.23 23.65 21.07
C LYS A 482 -37.59 23.28 19.63
N GLN A 483 -37.32 22.03 19.24
CA GLN A 483 -37.61 21.52 17.90
C GLN A 483 -39.05 21.00 17.74
N LYS A 484 -39.89 21.09 18.78
CA LYS A 484 -41.29 20.61 18.79
C LYS A 484 -41.44 19.14 18.38
N LEU A 485 -40.42 18.32 18.66
CA LEU A 485 -40.43 16.89 18.31
C LEU A 485 -41.25 16.05 19.31
N ILE A 486 -41.34 16.51 20.57
CA ILE A 486 -42.16 15.90 21.64
C ILE A 486 -42.70 16.98 22.56
N SER A 487 -43.95 16.82 23.00
CA SER A 487 -44.58 17.61 24.05
C SER A 487 -44.10 17.15 25.44
N LEU A 488 -42.94 17.67 25.88
CA LEU A 488 -42.41 17.43 27.23
C LEU A 488 -42.83 18.55 28.19
N SER A 489 -43.53 18.22 29.27
CA SER A 489 -43.85 19.18 30.35
C SER A 489 -42.59 19.65 31.09
N PRO A 490 -42.60 20.82 31.77
CA PRO A 490 -41.49 21.25 32.62
C PRO A 490 -41.12 20.17 33.64
N GLY A 491 -39.85 19.77 33.69
CA GLY A 491 -39.38 18.68 34.57
C GLY A 491 -39.49 17.27 33.99
N GLN A 492 -40.01 17.07 32.77
CA GLN A 492 -39.97 15.76 32.10
C GLN A 492 -38.72 15.59 31.23
N ILE A 493 -38.16 14.39 31.27
CA ILE A 493 -36.99 13.93 30.51
C ILE A 493 -37.37 12.67 29.72
N MET A 494 -36.65 12.40 28.63
CA MET A 494 -36.90 11.26 27.76
C MET A 494 -35.66 10.38 27.73
N ASP A 495 -35.85 9.07 27.86
CA ASP A 495 -34.79 8.09 27.64
C ASP A 495 -34.42 8.03 26.14
N PRO A 496 -33.16 8.25 25.73
CA PRO A 496 -32.73 8.21 24.33
C PRO A 496 -32.68 6.82 23.67
N VAL A 497 -32.80 5.75 24.47
CA VAL A 497 -32.75 4.35 24.06
C VAL A 497 -34.16 3.77 24.00
N ASP A 498 -34.90 3.85 25.11
CA ASP A 498 -36.24 3.26 25.23
C ASP A 498 -37.36 4.22 24.83
N MET A 499 -37.04 5.50 24.62
CA MET A 499 -37.97 6.57 24.22
C MET A 499 -39.09 6.87 25.22
N LYS A 500 -39.01 6.30 26.43
CA LYS A 500 -39.96 6.53 27.53
C LYS A 500 -39.72 7.88 28.20
N ILE A 501 -40.81 8.51 28.61
CA ILE A 501 -40.79 9.81 29.30
C ILE A 501 -40.86 9.56 30.81
N PHE A 502 -39.96 10.19 31.55
CA PHE A 502 -39.87 10.12 33.01
C PHE A 502 -39.90 11.53 33.61
N CYS A 503 -40.36 11.66 34.85
CA CYS A 503 -40.19 12.89 35.61
C CYS A 503 -38.76 12.94 36.17
N GLU A 504 -38.15 14.13 36.17
CA GLU A 504 -36.80 14.35 36.69
C GLU A 504 -36.68 13.97 38.17
N SER A 505 -37.77 14.14 38.94
CA SER A 505 -37.89 13.72 40.34
C SER A 505 -37.67 12.22 40.55
N ASP A 506 -37.94 11.41 39.53
CA ASP A 506 -37.92 9.94 39.63
C ASP A 506 -36.52 9.38 39.35
N SER A 507 -35.58 10.26 38.97
CA SER A 507 -34.19 9.88 38.71
C SER A 507 -33.35 9.84 39.98
N ILE A 508 -32.57 8.78 40.15
CA ILE A 508 -31.71 8.59 41.33
C ILE A 508 -30.29 9.03 40.98
N LYS A 509 -29.74 9.99 41.72
CA LYS A 509 -28.32 10.38 41.56
C LYS A 509 -27.42 9.27 42.08
N MET A 510 -26.55 8.76 41.22
CA MET A 510 -25.60 7.71 41.58
C MET A 510 -24.28 8.33 42.07
N TYR A 511 -23.62 7.64 43.00
CA TYR A 511 -22.28 7.96 43.44
C TYR A 511 -21.38 6.74 43.17
N PRO A 512 -20.19 6.91 42.57
CA PRO A 512 -19.23 5.81 42.46
C PRO A 512 -18.90 5.31 43.87
N THR A 513 -18.94 3.99 44.06
CA THR A 513 -18.57 3.32 45.31
C THR A 513 -17.14 2.82 45.25
#